data_AF-A0A5E4A1A3-F1
#
_entry.id   AF-A0A5E4A1A3-F1
#
_cell.length_a   1.000
_cell.length_b   1.000
_cell.length_c   1.000
_cell.angle_alpha   90.00
_cell.angle_beta   90.00
_cell.angle_gamma   90.00
#
_symmetry.space_group_name_H-M   'P 1'
#
loop_
_entity.id
_entity.type
_entity.pdbx_description
1 polymer ?
#
loop_
_entity_poly.entity_id
_entity_poly.type
_entity_poly.pdbx_seq_one_letter_code
_entity_poly.pdbx_strand_id
1 'polypeptide(L)'
;MECRGEAVVEKERIHLRPGTLCDATPATLHLLPCEVLVNGPAPVGRFFTPAVRQGPDGLQVSFRGRSLRGEEAAVPPGFTGYVMVTEDRGERLKGKQDFSGSSESDGEEDEQELVEAPESLEREFDRFIGATGSFSSFTLWGLETAPGPDAKVLGALAWPSLAEAVSTPSSSCLPQPQSCPWGIWRFRAGKHYRANGAWPWRI
;
A
#
# COMPACT_ATOMS: atom_id res chain seq x y z
N MET A 1 -29.05 4.02 -26.84
CA MET A 1 -27.80 4.77 -27.08
C MET A 1 -27.06 4.77 -25.76
N GLU A 2 -26.34 3.68 -25.50
CA GLU A 2 -25.64 3.44 -24.24
C GLU A 2 -24.21 2.97 -24.54
N CYS A 3 -23.34 3.16 -23.55
CA CYS A 3 -21.92 2.78 -23.50
C CYS A 3 -20.93 3.77 -24.15
N ARG A 4 -20.75 4.93 -23.51
CA ARG A 4 -19.54 5.77 -23.66
C ARG A 4 -18.91 6.15 -22.31
N GLY A 5 -19.14 5.33 -21.28
CA GLY A 5 -18.76 5.62 -19.89
C GLY A 5 -17.76 4.67 -19.23
N GLU A 6 -17.68 3.41 -19.67
CA GLU A 6 -16.85 2.40 -18.97
C GLU A 6 -15.35 2.52 -19.30
N ALA A 7 -15.00 2.79 -20.56
CA ALA A 7 -13.60 2.85 -21.00
C ALA A 7 -12.76 4.02 -20.43
N VAL A 8 -13.40 5.03 -19.81
CA VAL A 8 -12.67 6.17 -19.20
C VAL A 8 -12.29 5.88 -17.75
N VAL A 9 -13.04 5.01 -17.06
CA VAL A 9 -12.86 4.71 -15.63
C VAL A 9 -11.68 3.75 -15.40
N GLU A 10 -11.41 2.85 -16.34
CA GLU A 10 -10.31 1.86 -16.22
C GLU A 10 -8.93 2.51 -16.18
N LYS A 11 -8.73 3.62 -16.91
CA LYS A 11 -7.43 4.32 -16.99
C LYS A 11 -7.03 5.01 -15.68
N GLU A 12 -7.97 5.24 -14.76
CA GLU A 12 -7.71 5.93 -13.49
C GLU A 12 -7.41 4.99 -12.32
N ARG A 13 -7.57 3.67 -12.49
CA ARG A 13 -7.31 2.70 -11.42
C ARG A 13 -5.83 2.29 -11.38
N ILE A 14 -5.36 1.96 -10.18
CA ILE A 14 -4.06 1.33 -9.93
C ILE A 14 -4.34 0.10 -9.08
N HIS A 15 -3.88 -1.06 -9.55
CA HIS A 15 -4.16 -2.35 -8.95
C HIS A 15 -3.01 -2.77 -8.05
N LEU A 16 -3.31 -3.03 -6.77
CA LEU A 16 -2.34 -3.57 -5.84
C LEU A 16 -2.16 -5.06 -6.09
N ARG A 17 -0.92 -5.55 -6.17
CA ARG A 17 -0.63 -7.00 -6.20
C ARG A 17 -0.68 -7.57 -4.78
N PRO A 18 -1.70 -8.36 -4.38
CA PRO A 18 -1.82 -8.81 -3.00
C PRO A 18 -0.67 -9.72 -2.55
N GLY A 19 -0.15 -10.57 -3.44
CA GLY A 19 1.00 -11.45 -3.12
C GLY A 19 2.23 -10.69 -2.66
N THR A 20 2.47 -9.50 -3.22
CA THR A 20 3.64 -8.66 -2.83
C THR A 20 3.55 -8.15 -1.39
N LEU A 21 2.36 -8.07 -0.80
CA LEU A 21 2.20 -7.66 0.60
C LEU A 21 2.70 -8.74 1.58
N CYS A 22 2.57 -10.01 1.21
CA CYS A 22 3.02 -11.14 2.03
C CYS A 22 4.53 -11.36 1.91
N ASP A 23 5.08 -11.12 0.71
CA ASP A 23 6.49 -11.36 0.40
C ASP A 23 7.39 -10.13 0.69
N ALA A 24 6.80 -9.02 1.14
CA ALA A 24 7.50 -7.76 1.38
C ALA A 24 8.58 -7.89 2.46
N THR A 25 9.84 -7.71 2.07
CA THR A 25 10.98 -7.82 2.98
C THR A 25 10.99 -6.71 4.05
N PRO A 26 11.38 -7.00 5.31
CA PRO A 26 11.50 -5.97 6.34
C PRO A 26 12.50 -4.87 5.93
N ALA A 27 12.06 -3.62 6.00
CA ALA A 27 12.84 -2.45 5.62
C ALA A 27 13.13 -1.56 6.85
N THR A 28 14.37 -1.07 6.94
CA THR A 28 14.75 -0.05 7.92
C THR A 28 14.53 1.34 7.33
N LEU A 29 13.71 2.16 7.98
CA LEU A 29 13.36 3.49 7.50
C LEU A 29 13.89 4.61 8.40
N HIS A 30 14.31 5.70 7.76
CA HIS A 30 14.79 6.92 8.42
C HIS A 30 14.11 8.13 7.81
N LEU A 31 13.42 8.93 8.63
CA LEU A 31 12.88 10.22 8.21
C LEU A 31 13.85 11.34 8.65
N LEU A 32 14.48 11.99 7.66
CA LEU A 32 15.49 13.03 7.90
C LEU A 32 14.85 14.42 8.01
N PRO A 33 15.42 15.34 8.83
CA PRO A 33 14.95 16.72 8.95
C PRO A 33 15.53 17.61 7.83
N CYS A 34 15.66 17.07 6.63
CA CYS A 34 16.17 17.77 5.47
C CYS A 34 15.67 17.14 4.18
N GLU A 35 15.66 17.92 3.11
CA GLU A 35 15.32 17.48 1.77
C GLU A 35 16.56 17.00 1.03
N VAL A 36 16.49 15.79 0.46
CA VAL A 36 17.51 15.26 -0.45
C VAL A 36 16.92 15.34 -1.86
N LEU A 37 17.46 16.22 -2.69
CA LEU A 37 16.91 16.54 -4.01
C LEU A 37 16.98 15.38 -5.03
N VAL A 38 17.73 14.32 -4.72
CA VAL A 38 17.93 13.18 -5.61
C VAL A 38 17.20 11.96 -5.06
N ASN A 39 16.30 11.41 -5.87
CA ASN A 39 15.68 10.11 -5.63
C ASN A 39 16.51 9.02 -6.31
N GLY A 40 17.01 8.05 -5.55
CA GLY A 40 17.83 6.96 -6.08
C GLY A 40 18.51 6.14 -4.99
N PRO A 41 19.29 5.11 -5.38
CA PRO A 41 20.00 4.27 -4.43
C PRO A 41 21.06 5.07 -3.66
N ALA A 42 21.16 4.80 -2.35
CA ALA A 42 22.14 5.43 -1.47
C ALA A 42 22.83 4.37 -0.59
N PRO A 43 24.16 4.49 -0.35
CA PRO A 43 24.92 3.53 0.46
C PRO A 43 24.71 3.73 1.98
N VAL A 44 23.45 3.69 2.44
CA VAL A 44 23.05 3.92 3.85
C VAL A 44 23.72 2.92 4.81
N GLY A 45 23.83 1.65 4.40
CA GLY A 45 24.50 0.61 5.19
C GLY A 45 26.00 0.81 5.38
N ARG A 46 26.65 1.62 4.52
CA ARG A 46 28.09 1.91 4.61
C ARG A 46 28.40 3.16 5.42
N PHE A 47 27.55 4.19 5.32
CA PHE A 47 27.85 5.50 5.89
C PHE A 47 26.96 5.90 7.07
N PHE A 48 25.66 5.63 6.98
CA PHE A 48 24.70 6.13 7.96
C PHE A 48 24.51 5.13 9.10
N THR A 49 24.11 3.91 8.78
CA THR A 49 23.80 2.85 9.77
C THR A 49 24.96 2.59 10.74
N PRO A 50 26.23 2.44 10.30
CA PRO A 50 27.35 2.20 11.21
C PRO A 50 27.71 3.42 12.08
N ALA A 51 27.29 4.61 11.68
CA ALA A 51 27.54 5.86 12.41
C ALA A 51 26.47 6.15 13.47
N VAL A 52 25.34 5.42 13.46
CA VAL A 52 24.30 5.54 14.49
C VAL A 52 24.84 5.04 15.82
N ARG A 53 24.70 5.87 16.85
CA ARG A 53 25.08 5.59 18.24
C ARG A 53 23.84 5.68 19.13
N GLN A 54 23.78 4.84 20.15
CA GLN A 54 22.79 4.95 21.22
C GLN A 54 23.39 5.79 22.34
N GLY A 55 22.71 6.88 22.70
CA GLY A 55 23.06 7.77 23.81
C GLY A 55 22.00 7.75 24.92
N PRO A 56 22.19 8.50 26.01
CA PRO A 56 21.23 8.59 27.10
C PRO A 56 19.89 9.22 26.67
N ASP A 57 19.93 10.09 25.67
CA ASP A 57 18.78 10.86 25.18
C ASP A 57 18.24 10.34 23.83
N GLY A 58 18.46 9.06 23.52
CA GLY A 58 18.05 8.43 22.26
C GLY A 58 19.19 8.21 21.27
N LEU A 59 18.84 8.11 19.98
CA LEU A 59 19.79 7.82 18.91
C LEU A 59 20.53 9.09 18.47
N GLN A 60 21.78 8.93 18.06
CA GLN A 60 22.59 10.02 17.53
C GLN A 60 23.35 9.57 16.29
N VAL A 61 23.41 10.42 15.27
CA VAL A 61 24.20 10.21 14.05
C VAL A 61 24.59 11.55 13.46
N SER A 62 25.55 11.58 12.54
CA SER A 62 25.82 12.77 11.74
C SER A 62 25.43 12.56 10.28
N PHE A 63 24.83 13.58 9.68
CA PHE A 63 24.53 13.60 8.25
C PHE A 63 25.07 14.91 7.66
N ARG A 64 25.94 14.79 6.65
CA ARG A 64 26.62 15.95 6.02
C ARG A 64 27.35 16.84 7.04
N GLY A 65 27.92 16.25 8.09
CA GLY A 65 28.65 16.96 9.14
C GLY A 65 27.77 17.66 10.19
N ARG A 66 26.44 17.48 10.14
CA ARG A 66 25.50 18.03 11.13
C ARG A 66 25.02 16.95 12.08
N SER A 67 24.85 17.27 13.35
CA SER A 67 24.40 16.31 14.35
C SER A 67 22.89 16.10 14.23
N LEU A 68 22.47 14.85 14.18
CA LEU A 68 21.07 14.46 14.22
C LEU A 68 20.83 13.68 15.51
N ARG A 69 19.68 13.96 16.14
CA ARG A 69 19.18 13.25 17.32
C ARG A 69 17.87 12.59 16.93
N GLY A 70 17.75 11.30 17.20
CA GLY A 70 16.65 10.49 16.69
C GLY A 70 15.97 9.69 17.78
N GLU A 71 14.71 9.38 17.51
CA GLU A 71 13.88 8.49 18.30
C GLU A 71 13.22 7.46 17.39
N GLU A 72 12.89 6.30 17.94
CA GLU A 72 12.15 5.28 17.22
C GLU A 72 10.65 5.52 17.37
N ALA A 73 9.95 5.67 16.26
CA ALA A 73 8.51 5.80 16.19
C ALA A 73 7.89 4.49 15.68
N ALA A 74 7.00 3.91 16.48
CA ALA A 74 6.25 2.72 16.08
C ALA A 74 5.08 3.09 15.16
N VAL A 75 4.75 2.19 14.23
CA VAL A 75 3.50 2.24 13.47
C VAL A 75 2.33 2.06 14.46
N PRO A 76 1.20 2.78 14.29
CA PRO A 76 0.06 2.67 15.18
C PRO A 76 -0.46 1.23 15.31
N PRO A 77 -0.98 0.84 16.49
CA PRO A 77 -1.45 -0.52 16.72
C PRO A 77 -2.57 -0.88 15.75
N GLY A 78 -2.54 -2.11 15.21
CA GLY A 78 -3.50 -2.57 14.19
C GLY A 78 -3.13 -2.15 12.76
N PHE A 79 -2.04 -1.42 12.56
CA PHE A 79 -1.55 -1.03 11.23
C PHE A 79 -0.21 -1.68 10.91
N THR A 80 0.12 -1.75 9.62
CA THR A 80 1.42 -2.22 9.11
C THR A 80 1.89 -1.29 8.02
N GLY A 81 3.17 -0.91 8.05
CA GLY A 81 3.78 -0.05 7.06
C GLY A 81 4.25 -0.85 5.83
N TYR A 82 4.01 -0.31 4.63
CA TYR A 82 4.50 -0.86 3.37
C TYR A 82 5.21 0.21 2.56
N VAL A 83 6.32 -0.16 1.92
CA VAL A 83 6.97 0.61 0.86
C VAL A 83 6.45 0.09 -0.46
N MET A 84 5.76 0.94 -1.21
CA MET A 84 5.11 0.57 -2.47
C MET A 84 5.84 1.20 -3.66
N VAL A 85 5.99 0.43 -4.74
CA VAL A 85 6.59 0.88 -6.00
C VAL A 85 5.61 0.58 -7.13
N THR A 86 5.32 1.59 -7.95
CA THR A 86 4.49 1.44 -9.14
C THR A 86 5.26 0.68 -10.21
N GLU A 87 4.63 -0.31 -10.81
CA GLU A 87 5.18 -1.03 -11.94
C GLU A 87 4.91 -0.22 -13.21
N ASP A 88 5.96 0.40 -13.74
CA ASP A 88 5.85 1.01 -15.07
C ASP A 88 5.95 -0.09 -16.14
N ARG A 89 5.01 -0.07 -17.09
CA ARG A 89 4.93 -1.04 -18.19
C ARG A 89 6.17 -1.02 -19.11
N GLY A 90 7.00 0.03 -19.02
CA GLY A 90 8.14 0.32 -19.90
C GLY A 90 9.47 -0.35 -19.58
N GLU A 91 9.64 -1.03 -18.44
CA GLU A 91 10.94 -1.61 -18.07
C GLU A 91 11.13 -3.09 -18.48
N ARG A 92 10.23 -3.64 -19.30
CA ARG A 92 10.36 -5.00 -19.87
C ARG A 92 11.23 -5.11 -21.14
N LEU A 93 11.88 -4.04 -21.59
CA LEU A 93 12.77 -4.07 -22.76
C LEU A 93 14.16 -3.48 -22.47
N LYS A 94 14.91 -4.10 -21.57
CA LYS A 94 16.37 -3.97 -21.56
C LYS A 94 17.03 -5.20 -20.93
N GLY A 95 16.88 -6.31 -21.64
CA GLY A 95 17.49 -7.59 -21.29
C GLY A 95 17.83 -8.39 -22.55
N LYS A 96 18.90 -7.97 -23.24
CA LYS A 96 19.81 -8.85 -23.98
C LYS A 96 19.21 -9.63 -25.19
N GLN A 97 19.06 -8.94 -26.32
CA GLN A 97 19.16 -9.60 -27.62
C GLN A 97 20.62 -9.62 -28.06
N ASP A 98 21.33 -10.70 -27.73
CA ASP A 98 22.49 -11.11 -28.50
C ASP A 98 21.96 -11.93 -29.68
N PHE A 99 21.77 -11.26 -30.82
CA PHE A 99 21.56 -11.94 -32.11
C PHE A 99 22.88 -12.60 -32.52
N SER A 100 22.94 -13.94 -32.46
CA SER A 100 23.88 -14.73 -33.26
C SER A 100 23.22 -16.01 -33.77
N GLY A 101 22.72 -15.94 -35.01
CA GLY A 101 22.85 -16.95 -36.08
C GLY A 101 22.31 -18.38 -35.88
N SER A 102 21.21 -18.65 -36.59
CA SER A 102 20.97 -19.81 -37.49
C SER A 102 20.92 -21.24 -36.93
N SER A 103 19.77 -21.91 -37.08
CA SER A 103 19.60 -23.10 -37.95
C SER A 103 18.18 -23.66 -37.86
N GLU A 104 17.65 -24.07 -39.00
CA GLU A 104 16.33 -24.64 -39.25
C GLU A 104 16.30 -26.13 -38.83
N SER A 105 15.17 -26.63 -38.29
CA SER A 105 14.76 -28.04 -38.35
C SER A 105 13.30 -28.22 -37.94
N ASP A 106 12.54 -28.89 -38.83
CA ASP A 106 11.15 -29.33 -38.72
C ASP A 106 10.92 -30.43 -37.67
N GLY A 107 9.67 -30.57 -37.19
CA GLY A 107 9.13 -31.86 -36.72
C GLY A 107 8.18 -31.83 -35.52
N GLU A 108 6.88 -31.96 -35.83
CA GLU A 108 5.84 -32.75 -35.11
C GLU A 108 5.05 -32.15 -33.94
N GLU A 109 3.75 -32.44 -34.01
CA GLU A 109 2.60 -31.86 -33.32
C GLU A 109 2.33 -32.67 -32.04
N ASP A 110 2.37 -32.02 -30.88
CA ASP A 110 1.92 -32.60 -29.61
C ASP A 110 0.77 -31.76 -29.04
N GLU A 111 -0.40 -32.39 -29.03
CA GLU A 111 -1.65 -31.91 -28.47
C GLU A 111 -1.55 -31.96 -26.93
N GLN A 112 -1.14 -30.86 -26.30
CA GLN A 112 -1.27 -30.68 -24.86
C GLN A 112 -2.18 -29.48 -24.60
N GLU A 113 -3.41 -29.84 -24.25
CA GLU A 113 -4.50 -28.97 -23.80
C GLU A 113 -3.99 -27.97 -22.75
N LEU A 114 -3.72 -26.76 -23.24
CA LEU A 114 -3.30 -25.61 -22.47
C LEU A 114 -4.45 -25.23 -21.54
N VAL A 115 -4.31 -25.55 -20.25
CA VAL A 115 -5.14 -24.99 -19.19
C VAL A 115 -5.04 -23.46 -19.26
N GLU A 116 -6.07 -22.82 -19.80
CA GLU A 116 -6.19 -21.37 -19.90
C GLU A 116 -6.09 -20.76 -18.50
N ALA A 117 -4.90 -20.23 -18.21
CA ALA A 117 -4.62 -19.39 -17.07
C ALA A 117 -5.55 -18.15 -17.11
N PRO A 118 -5.81 -17.48 -15.97
CA PRO A 118 -6.73 -16.35 -15.84
C PRO A 118 -6.23 -15.05 -16.50
N GLU A 119 -5.47 -15.15 -17.61
CA GLU A 119 -4.82 -14.07 -18.34
C GLU A 119 -5.80 -13.00 -18.87
N SER A 120 -7.10 -13.32 -18.94
CA SER A 120 -8.13 -12.46 -19.51
C SER A 120 -8.48 -11.26 -18.63
N LEU A 121 -8.36 -11.35 -17.29
CA LEU A 121 -8.63 -10.22 -16.38
C LEU A 121 -7.40 -9.33 -16.17
N GLU A 122 -6.19 -9.88 -16.22
CA GLU A 122 -4.97 -9.10 -15.99
C GLU A 122 -4.65 -8.12 -17.14
N ARG A 123 -5.12 -8.42 -18.36
CA ARG A 123 -4.95 -7.51 -19.52
C ARG A 123 -5.82 -6.26 -19.47
N GLU A 124 -6.89 -6.25 -18.67
CA GLU A 124 -7.76 -5.09 -18.47
C GLU A 124 -7.14 -4.08 -17.49
N PHE A 125 -6.23 -4.53 -16.63
CA PHE A 125 -5.59 -3.68 -15.63
C PHE A 125 -4.36 -2.96 -16.20
N ASP A 126 -4.51 -1.67 -16.44
CA ASP A 126 -3.47 -0.86 -17.10
C ASP A 126 -2.28 -0.49 -16.19
N ARG A 127 -2.45 -0.48 -14.86
CA ARG A 127 -1.43 -0.01 -13.91
C ARG A 127 -1.42 -0.84 -12.64
N PHE A 128 -0.24 -1.31 -12.24
CA PHE A 128 -0.05 -2.07 -11.01
C PHE A 128 0.90 -1.37 -10.04
N ILE A 129 0.73 -1.67 -8.76
CA ILE A 129 1.62 -1.28 -7.68
C ILE A 129 1.89 -2.50 -6.81
N GLY A 130 3.14 -2.66 -6.39
CA GLY A 130 3.58 -3.77 -5.53
C GLY A 130 4.30 -3.27 -4.29
N ALA A 131 4.22 -4.05 -3.21
CA ALA A 131 5.03 -3.82 -2.02
C ALA A 131 6.43 -4.40 -2.19
N THR A 132 7.44 -3.57 -1.94
CA THR A 132 8.86 -3.95 -1.99
C THR A 132 9.47 -4.11 -0.61
N GLY A 133 8.87 -3.45 0.40
CA GLY A 133 9.28 -3.59 1.78
C GLY A 133 8.13 -3.42 2.77
N SER A 134 8.32 -3.97 3.97
CA SER A 134 7.39 -3.87 5.10
C SER A 134 8.11 -3.31 6.32
N PHE A 135 7.41 -2.58 7.19
CA PHE A 135 7.99 -2.04 8.42
C PHE A 135 6.95 -1.88 9.53
N SER A 136 7.38 -2.06 10.77
CA SER A 136 6.58 -1.85 11.99
C SER A 136 7.03 -0.62 12.80
N SER A 137 8.21 -0.09 12.52
CA SER A 137 8.75 1.13 13.12
C SER A 137 9.67 1.86 12.13
N PHE A 138 9.97 3.12 12.42
CA PHE A 138 10.94 3.91 11.69
C PHE A 138 11.64 4.89 12.62
N THR A 139 12.83 5.36 12.24
CA THR A 139 13.56 6.37 13.02
C THR A 139 13.20 7.77 12.56
N LEU A 140 12.72 8.60 13.47
CA LEU A 140 12.49 10.02 13.24
C LEU A 140 13.73 10.81 13.70
N TRP A 141 14.37 11.53 12.78
CA TRP A 141 15.56 12.32 13.09
C TRP A 141 15.22 13.82 13.18
N GLY A 142 15.66 14.46 14.25
CA GLY A 142 15.66 15.90 14.43
C GLY A 142 17.09 16.48 14.35
N LEU A 143 17.17 17.75 14.01
CA LEU A 143 18.44 18.47 13.90
C LEU A 143 18.90 18.91 15.30
N GLU A 144 20.07 18.43 15.75
CA GLU A 144 20.70 18.69 17.06
C GLU A 144 19.86 18.27 18.30
N THR A 145 18.54 18.15 18.17
CA THR A 145 17.56 17.84 19.21
C THR A 145 16.58 16.81 18.66
N ALA A 146 16.13 15.89 19.53
CA ALA A 146 15.12 14.92 19.14
C ALA A 146 13.80 15.64 18.83
N PRO A 147 12.99 15.12 17.89
CA PRO A 147 11.66 15.66 17.63
C PRO A 147 10.82 15.74 18.92
N GLY A 148 10.13 16.86 19.12
CA GLY A 148 9.23 17.03 20.26
C GLY A 148 7.91 16.27 20.06
N PRO A 149 7.09 16.14 21.12
CA PRO A 149 5.78 15.49 21.06
C PRO A 149 4.78 16.23 20.15
N ASP A 150 5.03 17.51 19.86
CA ASP A 150 4.27 18.37 18.95
C ASP A 150 4.69 18.22 17.48
N ALA A 151 5.64 17.32 17.18
CA ALA A 151 6.03 17.02 15.81
C ALA A 151 4.82 16.56 14.99
N LYS A 152 4.60 17.22 13.85
CA LYS A 152 3.46 16.95 12.95
C LYS A 152 3.34 15.47 12.55
N VAL A 153 4.48 14.77 12.44
CA VAL A 153 4.52 13.35 12.12
C VAL A 153 3.84 12.51 13.21
N LEU A 154 4.09 12.80 14.49
CA LEU A 154 3.45 12.10 15.60
C LEU A 154 1.94 12.37 15.61
N GLY A 155 1.51 13.61 15.33
CA GLY A 155 0.10 13.94 15.15
C GLY A 155 -0.55 13.18 13.98
N ALA A 156 0.17 13.03 12.86
CA ALA A 156 -0.31 12.26 11.71
C ALA A 156 -0.43 10.76 12.03
N LEU A 157 0.46 10.20 12.86
CA LEU A 157 0.36 8.80 13.32
C LEU A 157 -0.86 8.56 14.21
N ALA A 158 -1.41 9.58 14.87
CA ALA A 158 -2.65 9.46 15.65
C ALA A 158 -3.93 9.47 14.79
N TRP A 159 -3.85 9.96 13.55
CA TRP A 159 -5.01 10.11 12.66
C TRP A 159 -5.78 8.82 12.37
N PRO A 160 -5.15 7.65 12.11
CA PRO A 160 -5.89 6.44 11.79
C PRO A 160 -6.87 6.00 12.88
N SER A 161 -6.50 6.17 14.16
CA SER A 161 -7.39 5.85 15.29
C SER A 161 -8.60 6.78 15.35
N LEU A 162 -8.40 8.07 15.05
CA LEU A 162 -9.49 9.03 14.94
C LEU A 162 -10.40 8.72 13.72
N ALA A 163 -9.79 8.36 12.59
CA ALA A 163 -10.53 8.04 11.36
C ALA A 163 -11.41 6.80 11.54
N GLU A 164 -10.95 5.78 12.28
CA GLU A 164 -11.75 4.61 12.64
C GLU A 164 -13.00 5.04 13.42
N ALA A 165 -12.84 5.85 14.47
CA ALA A 165 -13.96 6.32 15.28
C ALA A 165 -15.00 7.09 14.45
N VAL A 166 -14.56 7.97 13.55
CA VAL A 166 -15.47 8.79 12.71
C VAL A 166 -16.14 7.97 11.60
N SER A 167 -15.44 6.99 11.05
CA SER A 167 -15.93 6.18 9.93
C SER A 167 -16.82 5.02 10.37
N THR A 168 -16.85 4.69 11.67
CA THR A 168 -17.73 3.66 12.19
C THR A 168 -19.20 4.03 11.95
N PRO A 169 -19.99 3.19 11.26
CA PRO A 169 -21.40 3.48 11.03
C PRO A 169 -22.13 3.54 12.37
N SER A 170 -22.75 4.68 12.66
CA SER A 170 -23.50 4.89 13.90
C SER A 170 -24.56 3.81 14.06
N SER A 171 -24.50 3.06 15.16
CA SER A 171 -25.41 1.93 15.45
C SER A 171 -26.89 2.33 15.64
N SER A 172 -27.23 3.62 15.49
CA SER A 172 -28.60 4.15 15.54
C SER A 172 -29.52 3.68 14.39
N CYS A 173 -29.00 2.95 13.40
CA CYS A 173 -29.77 2.35 12.31
C CYS A 173 -29.98 0.83 12.46
N LEU A 174 -29.77 0.24 13.63
CA LEU A 174 -30.34 -1.08 13.92
C LEU A 174 -31.81 -0.90 14.33
N PRO A 175 -32.80 -1.47 13.62
CA PRO A 175 -34.17 -1.44 14.09
C PRO A 175 -34.20 -2.12 15.45
N GLN A 176 -34.51 -1.35 16.51
CA GLN A 176 -34.72 -1.92 17.82
C GLN A 176 -35.82 -2.99 17.71
N PRO A 177 -35.64 -4.18 18.31
CA PRO A 177 -36.73 -5.14 18.44
C PRO A 177 -37.78 -4.47 19.32
N GLN A 178 -38.83 -3.97 18.67
CA GLN A 178 -39.98 -3.41 19.35
C GLN A 178 -40.57 -4.56 20.15
N SER A 179 -40.59 -4.43 21.47
CA SER A 179 -41.24 -5.39 22.36
C SER A 179 -42.73 -5.40 22.01
N CYS A 180 -43.15 -6.37 21.18
CA CYS A 180 -44.55 -6.66 20.96
C CYS A 180 -45.08 -7.43 22.18
N PRO A 181 -46.14 -6.97 22.88
CA PRO A 181 -46.63 -7.63 24.08
C PRO A 181 -47.39 -8.94 23.81
N TRP A 182 -47.33 -9.49 22.59
CA TRP A 182 -48.00 -10.72 22.20
C TRP A 182 -47.00 -11.56 21.40
N GLY A 183 -46.45 -12.59 22.07
CA GLY A 183 -45.27 -13.34 21.63
C GLY A 183 -45.47 -14.17 20.36
N ILE A 184 -45.09 -13.62 19.22
CA ILE A 184 -44.91 -14.39 17.97
C ILE A 184 -43.63 -13.91 17.27
N TRP A 185 -42.58 -14.72 17.32
CA TRP A 185 -41.40 -14.55 16.48
C TRP A 185 -41.74 -14.99 15.05
N ARG A 186 -41.93 -14.05 14.12
CA ARG A 186 -41.88 -14.36 12.68
C ARG A 186 -40.49 -14.02 12.15
N PHE A 187 -39.67 -15.05 11.94
CA PHE A 187 -38.55 -14.94 11.00
C PHE A 187 -39.12 -14.75 9.60
N ARG A 188 -38.94 -13.57 9.02
CA ARG A 188 -39.23 -13.34 7.61
C ARG A 188 -37.97 -13.67 6.80
N ALA A 189 -37.91 -14.91 6.32
CA ALA A 189 -36.96 -15.30 5.30
C ALA A 189 -37.18 -14.50 4.01
N GLY A 190 -36.08 -14.01 3.44
CA GLY A 190 -35.90 -13.78 2.00
C GLY A 190 -36.63 -12.60 1.37
N LYS A 191 -35.86 -11.58 0.96
CA LYS A 191 -36.03 -10.98 -0.36
C LYS A 191 -34.66 -10.64 -0.97
N HIS A 192 -34.45 -11.21 -2.16
CA HIS A 192 -33.41 -10.84 -3.12
C HIS A 192 -33.29 -9.32 -3.25
N TYR A 193 -32.08 -8.80 -3.16
CA TYR A 193 -31.76 -7.43 -3.55
C TYR A 193 -31.27 -7.44 -5.00
N ARG A 194 -32.14 -6.98 -5.90
CA ARG A 194 -31.76 -6.52 -7.24
C ARG A 194 -31.49 -5.02 -7.12
N ALA A 195 -30.24 -4.62 -7.02
CA ALA A 195 -29.84 -3.22 -6.93
C ALA A 195 -29.81 -2.62 -8.35
N ASN A 196 -30.92 -2.05 -8.79
CA ASN A 196 -30.96 -1.09 -9.89
C ASN A 196 -31.24 0.29 -9.30
N GLY A 197 -30.36 1.25 -9.58
CA GLY A 197 -30.72 2.67 -9.63
C GLY A 197 -30.33 3.56 -8.45
N ALA A 198 -29.38 4.45 -8.74
CA ALA A 198 -29.37 5.88 -8.38
C ALA A 198 -29.35 6.26 -6.88
N TRP A 199 -28.15 6.57 -6.39
CA TRP A 199 -27.96 7.46 -5.23
C TRP A 199 -27.84 8.90 -5.72
N PRO A 200 -28.75 9.83 -5.36
CA PRO A 200 -28.56 11.24 -5.64
C PRO A 200 -27.77 11.89 -4.49
N TRP A 201 -26.51 12.21 -4.73
CA TRP A 201 -25.79 13.18 -3.92
C TRP A 201 -26.24 14.58 -4.37
N ARG A 202 -26.89 15.35 -3.48
CA ARG A 202 -26.99 16.81 -3.60
C ARG A 202 -26.03 17.44 -2.58
N ILE A 203 -25.13 18.28 -3.09
CA ILE A 203 -24.74 19.54 -2.47
C ILE A 203 -25.38 20.62 -3.35
#